data_AF-A0A2N6Q5C4-F1
#
_entry.id   AF-A0A2N6Q5C4-F1
#
_cell.length_a   1.000
_cell.length_b   1.000
_cell.length_c   1.000
_cell.angle_alpha   90.00
_cell.angle_beta   90.00
_cell.angle_gamma   90.00
#
_symmetry.space_group_name_H-M   'P 1'
#
loop_
_entity.id
_entity.type
_entity.pdbx_description
1 polymer ?
#
loop_
_entity_poly.entity_id
_entity_poly.type
_entity_poly.pdbx_seq_one_letter_code
_entity_poly.pdbx_strand_id
1 'polypeptide(L)'
;MKSSEFLGKLKSFYLWGNLLAMLLVVLVMGIGVRYGLNWYTHHGEAIMIPNVKKKSFTEAENILKQMGLKAVVSDTGYVKTLPPDCVLEQSPAAGEKVKAGRIIYLTINASKSPTITLPDVIDNSSLREAMAKLSAMGFKVGMPQFIPGEKDWVYGILVRGKHVAAGDRISIEDSLIIQAGNGMRDEADSVNYIDPAYPEYNDASDEDVDQFVEVSGPVEESAKPNQMPTKGETTPDAQKETPAPKKSYPKNPQPAEPATPRKVKPSPQKTPVHTPKKD
;
A
#
# COMPACT_ATOMS: atom_id res chain seq x y z
N MET A 1 81.49 -29.98 -3.46
CA MET A 1 81.55 -30.08 -1.99
C MET A 1 80.97 -31.43 -1.58
N LYS A 2 81.67 -32.23 -0.76
CA LYS A 2 81.24 -33.58 -0.36
C LYS A 2 79.96 -33.49 0.49
N SER A 3 78.91 -34.17 0.05
CA SER A 3 77.61 -34.24 0.73
C SER A 3 77.70 -34.77 2.17
N SER A 4 78.71 -35.60 2.47
CA SER A 4 78.94 -36.18 3.79
C SER A 4 79.32 -35.17 4.87
N GLU A 5 80.04 -34.09 4.54
CA GLU A 5 80.36 -33.03 5.51
C GLU A 5 79.16 -32.14 5.82
N PHE A 6 78.23 -32.02 4.87
CA PHE A 6 76.98 -31.30 5.04
C PHE A 6 76.02 -32.07 5.99
N LEU A 7 75.93 -33.40 5.82
CA LEU A 7 75.17 -34.28 6.70
C LEU A 7 75.79 -34.44 8.10
N GLY A 8 77.12 -34.32 8.23
CA GLY A 8 77.81 -34.30 9.52
C GLY A 8 77.44 -33.08 10.38
N LYS A 9 77.27 -31.91 9.76
CA LYS A 9 76.82 -30.68 10.45
C LYS A 9 75.37 -30.76 10.93
N LEU A 10 74.52 -31.55 10.28
CA LEU A 10 73.13 -31.84 10.68
C LEU A 10 73.03 -32.69 11.97
N LYS A 11 74.08 -33.44 12.34
CA LYS A 11 74.16 -34.19 13.61
C LYS A 11 74.76 -33.41 14.78
N SER A 12 75.13 -32.14 14.58
CA SER A 12 75.66 -31.31 15.67
C SER A 12 74.58 -31.03 16.71
N PHE A 13 74.88 -31.35 17.98
CA PHE A 13 73.97 -31.15 19.13
C PHE A 13 73.49 -29.69 19.25
N TYR A 14 74.31 -28.73 18.82
CA TYR A 14 73.97 -27.30 18.78
C TYR A 14 72.91 -26.94 17.74
N LEU A 15 72.95 -27.57 16.55
CA LEU A 15 71.97 -27.32 15.49
C LEU A 15 70.59 -27.86 15.90
N TRP A 16 70.57 -29.06 16.49
CA TRP A 16 69.35 -29.65 17.04
C TRP A 16 68.79 -28.84 18.23
N GLY A 17 69.66 -28.29 19.08
CA GLY A 17 69.26 -27.39 20.18
C GLY A 17 68.56 -26.13 19.69
N ASN A 18 69.13 -25.42 18.70
CA ASN A 18 68.51 -24.21 18.13
C ASN A 18 67.21 -24.53 17.37
N LEU A 19 67.15 -25.67 16.66
CA LEU A 19 65.94 -26.11 15.96
C LEU A 19 64.81 -26.42 16.96
N LEU A 20 65.14 -27.10 18.07
CA LEU A 20 64.18 -27.38 19.15
C LEU A 20 63.74 -26.09 19.86
N ALA A 21 64.64 -25.12 20.03
CA ALA A 21 64.31 -23.80 20.56
C ALA A 21 63.37 -23.02 19.64
N MET A 22 63.61 -23.01 18.31
CA MET A 22 62.68 -22.42 17.34
C MET A 22 61.32 -23.12 17.37
N LEU A 23 61.30 -24.46 17.41
CA LEU A 23 60.08 -25.24 17.53
C LEU A 23 59.30 -24.84 18.78
N LEU A 24 59.99 -24.69 19.93
CA LEU A 24 59.37 -24.30 21.19
C LEU A 24 58.80 -22.88 21.12
N VAL A 25 59.51 -21.92 20.52
CA VAL A 25 59.01 -20.55 20.32
C VAL A 25 57.75 -20.55 19.45
N VAL A 26 57.77 -21.27 18.33
CA VAL A 26 56.60 -21.39 17.44
C VAL A 26 55.42 -22.05 18.16
N LEU A 27 55.69 -23.06 19.00
CA LEU A 27 54.67 -23.78 19.76
C LEU A 27 54.07 -22.89 20.86
N VAL A 28 54.90 -22.14 21.59
CA VAL A 28 54.45 -21.14 22.58
C VAL A 28 53.65 -20.03 21.90
N MET A 29 54.09 -19.54 20.74
CA MET A 29 53.38 -18.51 19.99
C MET A 29 52.05 -19.02 19.44
N GLY A 30 51.99 -20.27 18.94
CA GLY A 30 50.76 -20.91 18.50
C GLY A 30 49.76 -21.11 19.64
N ILE A 31 50.22 -21.55 20.81
CA ILE A 31 49.40 -21.65 22.02
C ILE A 31 48.94 -20.26 22.47
N GLY A 32 49.85 -19.28 22.48
CA GLY A 32 49.56 -17.89 22.85
C GLY A 32 48.50 -17.25 21.94
N VAL A 33 48.59 -17.46 20.62
CA VAL A 33 47.57 -16.99 19.67
C VAL A 33 46.25 -17.73 19.89
N ARG A 34 46.26 -19.05 20.07
CA ARG A 34 45.04 -19.83 20.31
C ARG A 34 44.29 -19.40 21.58
N TYR A 35 44.99 -19.25 22.70
CA TYR A 35 44.39 -18.82 23.96
C TYR A 35 44.12 -17.30 23.99
N GLY A 36 45.01 -16.51 23.40
CA GLY A 36 44.89 -15.06 23.30
C GLY A 36 43.70 -14.64 22.45
N LEU A 37 43.44 -15.30 21.32
CA LEU A 37 42.20 -15.09 20.56
C LEU A 37 40.98 -15.47 21.39
N ASN A 38 41.02 -16.61 22.10
CA ASN A 38 39.89 -17.06 22.91
C ASN A 38 39.53 -16.07 24.03
N TRP A 39 40.54 -15.49 24.68
CA TRP A 39 40.33 -14.44 25.70
C TRP A 39 39.90 -13.11 25.07
N TYR A 40 40.54 -12.67 24.00
CA TYR A 40 40.25 -11.38 23.37
C TYR A 40 38.85 -11.33 22.75
N THR A 41 38.39 -12.43 22.15
CA THR A 41 37.12 -12.46 21.41
C THR A 41 35.90 -12.83 22.26
N HIS A 42 36.06 -13.07 23.56
CA HIS A 42 34.96 -13.47 24.48
C HIS A 42 33.98 -14.45 23.82
N HIS A 43 34.53 -15.46 23.11
CA HIS A 43 33.73 -16.45 22.43
C HIS A 43 33.04 -17.35 23.45
N GLY A 44 31.71 -17.29 23.53
CA GLY A 44 30.93 -18.42 24.07
C GLY A 44 29.84 -18.09 25.07
N GLU A 45 29.67 -16.84 25.52
CA GLU A 45 28.54 -16.53 26.41
C GLU A 45 27.28 -16.32 25.59
N ALA A 46 26.56 -17.42 25.37
CA ALA A 46 25.27 -17.43 24.71
C ALA A 46 24.17 -17.38 25.77
N ILE A 47 23.36 -16.33 25.71
CA ILE A 47 22.26 -16.06 26.63
C ILE A 47 21.00 -16.68 26.03
N MET A 48 20.24 -17.41 26.86
CA MET A 48 18.96 -17.95 26.45
C MET A 48 17.90 -16.85 26.46
N ILE A 49 17.13 -16.74 25.37
CA ILE A 49 16.09 -15.72 25.27
C ILE A 49 14.91 -16.11 26.18
N PRO A 50 14.48 -15.23 27.12
CA PRO A 50 13.31 -15.48 27.94
C PRO A 50 12.03 -15.34 27.11
N ASN A 51 10.98 -16.02 27.52
CA ASN A 51 9.66 -15.84 26.93
C ASN A 51 9.04 -14.54 27.45
N VAL A 52 8.91 -13.55 26.57
CA VAL A 52 8.28 -12.26 26.86
C VAL A 52 6.91 -12.10 26.21
N LYS A 53 6.38 -13.16 25.56
CA LYS A 53 5.03 -13.14 24.99
C LYS A 53 4.00 -12.89 26.09
N LYS A 54 2.93 -12.15 25.74
CA LYS A 54 1.83 -11.75 26.62
C LYS A 54 2.20 -10.81 27.78
N LYS A 55 3.46 -10.41 27.91
CA LYS A 55 3.89 -9.36 28.85
C LYS A 55 3.69 -7.98 28.24
N SER A 56 3.65 -6.94 29.06
CA SER A 56 3.70 -5.57 28.53
C SER A 56 5.06 -5.29 27.91
N PHE A 57 5.13 -4.40 26.93
CA PHE A 57 6.38 -3.98 26.31
C PHE A 57 7.40 -3.52 27.36
N THR A 58 6.96 -2.75 28.36
CA THR A 58 7.82 -2.26 29.45
C THR A 58 8.38 -3.40 30.30
N GLU A 59 7.56 -4.40 30.64
CA GLU A 59 8.01 -5.56 31.41
C GLU A 59 8.99 -6.42 30.58
N ALA A 60 8.65 -6.65 29.30
CA ALA A 60 9.49 -7.37 28.36
C ALA A 60 10.86 -6.68 28.17
N GLU A 61 10.87 -5.36 27.99
CA GLU A 61 12.08 -4.56 27.88
C GLU A 61 12.96 -4.70 29.12
N ASN A 62 12.38 -4.61 30.31
CA ASN A 62 13.13 -4.75 31.56
C ASN A 62 13.75 -6.14 31.71
N ILE A 63 12.99 -7.21 31.42
CA ILE A 63 13.49 -8.59 31.47
C ILE A 63 14.63 -8.80 30.47
N LEU A 64 14.47 -8.33 29.24
CA LEU A 64 15.49 -8.46 28.20
C LEU A 64 16.75 -7.65 28.54
N LYS A 65 16.58 -6.44 29.06
CA LYS A 65 17.68 -5.56 29.47
C LYS A 65 18.48 -6.14 30.63
N GLN A 66 17.83 -6.79 31.61
CA GLN A 66 18.51 -7.51 32.70
C GLN A 66 19.38 -8.66 32.18
N MET A 67 18.98 -9.29 31.07
CA MET A 67 19.77 -10.33 30.40
C MET A 67 20.78 -9.77 29.38
N GLY A 68 21.02 -8.45 29.37
CA GLY A 68 21.95 -7.82 28.43
C GLY A 68 21.48 -7.85 26.96
N LEU A 69 20.18 -8.06 26.72
CA LEU A 69 19.55 -8.04 25.40
C LEU A 69 18.86 -6.68 25.18
N LYS A 70 18.68 -6.29 23.92
CA LYS A 70 17.98 -5.04 23.55
C LYS A 70 16.62 -5.35 22.95
N ALA A 71 15.55 -4.76 23.48
CA ALA A 71 14.21 -4.89 22.90
C ALA A 71 13.95 -3.76 21.89
N VAL A 72 13.41 -4.09 20.72
CA VAL A 72 12.98 -3.11 19.72
C VAL A 72 11.63 -3.53 19.15
N VAL A 73 10.69 -2.60 19.03
CA VAL A 73 9.42 -2.84 18.35
C VAL A 73 9.66 -2.89 16.85
N SER A 74 9.37 -4.03 16.22
CA SER A 74 9.53 -4.20 14.77
C SER A 74 8.21 -4.01 14.03
N ASP A 75 7.10 -4.41 14.62
CA ASP A 75 5.79 -4.35 13.99
C ASP A 75 4.69 -4.24 15.05
N THR A 76 3.48 -3.88 14.60
CA THR A 76 2.29 -3.79 15.43
C THR A 76 1.20 -4.68 14.85
N GLY A 77 0.78 -5.69 15.61
CA GLY A 77 -0.41 -6.48 15.30
C GLY A 77 -1.63 -5.96 16.06
N TYR A 78 -2.82 -6.41 15.70
CA TYR A 78 -4.03 -6.11 16.47
C TYR A 78 -4.79 -7.40 16.81
N VAL A 79 -4.90 -7.68 18.11
CA VAL A 79 -5.64 -8.81 18.67
C VAL A 79 -6.57 -8.28 19.76
N LYS A 80 -7.87 -8.31 19.49
CA LYS A 80 -8.92 -7.78 20.38
C LYS A 80 -8.97 -8.44 21.76
N THR A 81 -8.53 -9.68 21.88
CA THR A 81 -8.56 -10.44 23.14
C THR A 81 -7.40 -10.09 24.08
N LEU A 82 -6.40 -9.38 23.60
CA LEU A 82 -5.21 -9.02 24.36
C LEU A 82 -5.18 -7.53 24.70
N PRO A 83 -4.57 -7.14 25.84
CA PRO A 83 -4.44 -5.74 26.19
C PRO A 83 -3.52 -4.98 25.22
N PRO A 84 -3.64 -3.65 25.14
CA PRO A 84 -2.72 -2.81 24.38
C PRO A 84 -1.27 -2.96 24.89
N ASP A 85 -0.30 -2.70 24.03
CA ASP A 85 1.15 -2.73 24.33
C ASP A 85 1.66 -4.09 24.86
N CYS A 86 0.89 -5.14 24.62
CA CYS A 86 1.24 -6.50 24.95
C CYS A 86 2.09 -7.11 23.83
N VAL A 87 3.13 -7.86 24.18
CA VAL A 87 3.96 -8.56 23.18
C VAL A 87 3.18 -9.74 22.61
N LEU A 88 2.87 -9.67 21.32
CA LEU A 88 2.22 -10.74 20.55
C LEU A 88 3.25 -11.79 20.14
N GLU A 89 4.37 -11.32 19.61
CA GLU A 89 5.41 -12.15 19.05
C GLU A 89 6.79 -11.57 19.33
N GLN A 90 7.79 -12.45 19.33
CA GLN A 90 9.19 -12.08 19.50
C GLN A 90 10.02 -12.83 18.46
N SER A 91 11.04 -12.17 17.94
CA SER A 91 12.04 -12.75 17.05
C SER A 91 13.43 -12.28 17.47
N PRO A 92 14.39 -13.18 17.76
CA PRO A 92 14.29 -14.64 17.71
C PRO A 92 13.37 -15.27 18.77
N ALA A 93 13.04 -16.56 18.62
CA ALA A 93 12.07 -17.22 19.48
C ALA A 93 12.60 -17.43 20.91
N ALA A 94 11.67 -17.63 21.86
CA ALA A 94 12.04 -17.93 23.24
C ALA A 94 12.79 -19.26 23.33
N GLY A 95 13.80 -19.33 24.20
CA GLY A 95 14.65 -20.51 24.36
C GLY A 95 15.83 -20.59 23.38
N GLU A 96 15.87 -19.77 22.34
CA GLU A 96 17.03 -19.68 21.46
C GLU A 96 18.23 -19.04 22.17
N LYS A 97 19.44 -19.39 21.72
CA LYS A 97 20.70 -18.91 22.27
C LYS A 97 21.27 -17.81 21.40
N VAL A 98 21.47 -16.63 21.97
CA VAL A 98 22.02 -15.47 21.27
C VAL A 98 23.21 -14.88 22.01
N LYS A 99 24.09 -14.18 21.29
CA LYS A 99 25.16 -13.41 21.91
C LYS A 99 24.59 -12.23 22.71
N ALA A 100 25.29 -11.84 23.76
CA ALA A 100 24.97 -10.63 24.51
C ALA A 100 24.87 -9.40 23.58
N GLY A 101 23.97 -8.47 23.91
CA GLY A 101 23.74 -7.26 23.12
C GLY A 101 22.93 -7.46 21.84
N ARG A 102 22.43 -8.67 21.56
CA ARG A 102 21.55 -8.90 20.40
C ARG A 102 20.23 -8.15 20.57
N ILE A 103 19.76 -7.57 19.46
CA ILE A 103 18.43 -6.95 19.37
C ILE A 103 17.38 -8.05 19.19
N ILE A 104 16.37 -8.03 20.05
CA ILE A 104 15.17 -8.86 19.98
C ILE A 104 14.05 -7.97 19.45
N TYR A 105 13.51 -8.37 18.31
CA TYR A 105 12.40 -7.71 17.67
C TYR A 105 11.10 -8.20 18.30
N LEU A 106 10.27 -7.27 18.75
CA LEU A 106 8.99 -7.54 19.36
C LEU A 106 7.88 -7.01 18.45
N THR A 107 6.86 -7.83 18.26
CA THR A 107 5.58 -7.40 17.67
C THR A 107 4.63 -7.11 18.81
N ILE A 108 4.15 -5.87 18.89
CA ILE A 108 3.28 -5.42 19.98
C ILE A 108 1.83 -5.34 19.53
N ASN A 109 0.91 -5.42 20.49
CA ASN A 109 -0.51 -5.24 20.24
C ASN A 109 -0.86 -3.76 20.18
N ALA A 110 -1.44 -3.33 19.06
CA ALA A 110 -1.88 -1.96 18.86
C ALA A 110 -3.03 -1.60 19.82
N SER A 111 -3.03 -0.36 20.28
CA SER A 111 -4.07 0.15 21.18
C SER A 111 -5.44 0.34 20.51
N LYS A 112 -5.46 0.52 19.19
CA LYS A 112 -6.67 0.79 18.41
C LYS A 112 -6.80 -0.24 17.30
N SER A 113 -8.04 -0.56 16.95
CA SER A 113 -8.35 -1.40 15.79
C SER A 113 -7.75 -0.80 14.52
N PRO A 114 -7.29 -1.64 13.57
CA PRO A 114 -6.71 -1.17 12.33
C PRO A 114 -7.73 -0.32 11.57
N THR A 115 -7.23 0.77 11.02
CA THR A 115 -8.05 1.81 10.41
C THR A 115 -7.70 1.94 8.94
N ILE A 116 -8.70 1.81 8.07
CA ILE A 116 -8.58 1.87 6.62
C ILE A 116 -9.13 3.21 6.13
N THR A 117 -8.50 3.77 5.10
CA THR A 117 -8.95 5.02 4.46
C THR A 117 -10.20 4.76 3.63
N LEU A 118 -11.23 5.60 3.80
CA LEU A 118 -12.44 5.53 3.00
C LEU A 118 -12.12 5.96 1.55
N PRO A 119 -12.45 5.15 0.54
CA PRO A 119 -12.29 5.53 -0.86
C PRO A 119 -13.30 6.61 -1.24
N ASP A 120 -13.06 7.23 -2.38
CA ASP A 120 -14.01 8.13 -3.00
C ASP A 120 -15.15 7.35 -3.68
N VAL A 121 -16.24 7.17 -2.93
CA VAL A 121 -17.47 6.48 -3.39
C VAL A 121 -18.71 7.35 -3.20
N ILE A 122 -18.58 8.49 -2.51
CA ILE A 122 -19.66 9.45 -2.30
C ILE A 122 -19.74 10.30 -3.56
N ASP A 123 -20.93 10.41 -4.16
CA ASP A 123 -21.19 11.11 -5.43
C ASP A 123 -20.39 10.61 -6.65
N ASN A 124 -19.72 9.47 -6.54
CA ASN A 124 -18.85 8.92 -7.58
C ASN A 124 -19.07 7.44 -7.87
N SER A 125 -20.03 6.80 -7.19
CA SER A 125 -20.28 5.36 -7.36
C SER A 125 -21.76 5.02 -7.16
N SER A 126 -22.21 3.99 -7.86
CA SER A 126 -23.53 3.40 -7.61
C SER A 126 -23.55 2.61 -6.30
N LEU A 127 -24.72 2.39 -5.70
CA LEU A 127 -24.88 1.60 -4.48
C LEU A 127 -24.19 0.23 -4.57
N ARG A 128 -24.37 -0.47 -5.68
CA ARG A 128 -23.78 -1.79 -5.92
C ARG A 128 -22.25 -1.72 -5.98
N GLU A 129 -21.72 -0.71 -6.66
CA GLU A 129 -20.29 -0.49 -6.79
C GLU A 129 -19.65 -0.09 -5.46
N ALA A 130 -20.27 0.83 -4.73
CA ALA A 130 -19.82 1.25 -3.41
C ALA A 130 -19.82 0.06 -2.43
N MET A 131 -20.89 -0.74 -2.39
CA MET A 131 -20.94 -1.94 -1.56
C MET A 131 -19.83 -2.94 -1.92
N ALA A 132 -19.60 -3.18 -3.21
CA ALA A 132 -18.54 -4.08 -3.66
C ALA A 132 -17.14 -3.56 -3.27
N LYS A 133 -16.85 -2.26 -3.52
CA LYS A 133 -15.57 -1.63 -3.16
C LYS A 133 -15.32 -1.66 -1.65
N LEU A 134 -16.32 -1.29 -0.85
CA LEU A 134 -16.21 -1.24 0.61
C LEU A 134 -16.01 -2.64 1.20
N SER A 135 -16.77 -3.63 0.73
CA SER A 135 -16.62 -5.03 1.12
C SER A 135 -15.24 -5.59 0.73
N ALA A 136 -14.75 -5.26 -0.48
CA ALA A 136 -13.45 -5.72 -0.97
C ALA A 136 -12.27 -5.19 -0.13
N MET A 137 -12.37 -3.99 0.46
CA MET A 137 -11.35 -3.48 1.39
C MET A 137 -11.50 -4.02 2.81
N GLY A 138 -12.52 -4.83 3.10
CA GLY A 138 -12.76 -5.43 4.41
C GLY A 138 -13.59 -4.57 5.36
N PHE A 139 -14.30 -3.54 4.87
CA PHE A 139 -15.27 -2.83 5.68
C PHE A 139 -16.55 -3.66 5.86
N LYS A 140 -17.18 -3.54 7.03
CA LYS A 140 -18.50 -4.12 7.28
C LYS A 140 -19.57 -3.20 6.75
N VAL A 141 -20.22 -3.59 5.65
CA VAL A 141 -21.33 -2.81 5.08
C VAL A 141 -22.64 -3.27 5.73
N GLY A 142 -23.37 -2.34 6.34
CA GLY A 142 -24.69 -2.54 6.92
C GLY A 142 -25.82 -2.45 5.89
N MET A 143 -27.06 -2.44 6.36
CA MET A 143 -28.22 -2.22 5.49
C MET A 143 -28.17 -0.78 4.92
N PRO A 144 -28.34 -0.60 3.60
CA PRO A 144 -28.36 0.73 3.01
C PRO A 144 -29.62 1.50 3.45
N GLN A 145 -29.45 2.79 3.66
CA GLN A 145 -30.54 3.72 3.91
C GLN A 145 -30.91 4.39 2.60
N PHE A 146 -32.20 4.43 2.28
CA PHE A 146 -32.66 5.08 1.07
C PHE A 146 -33.22 6.48 1.34
N ILE A 147 -32.83 7.45 0.52
CA ILE A 147 -33.34 8.83 0.56
C ILE A 147 -33.98 9.21 -0.78
N PRO A 148 -34.91 10.18 -0.82
CA PRO A 148 -35.42 10.74 -2.08
C PRO A 148 -34.27 11.23 -2.95
N GLY A 149 -34.24 10.84 -4.22
CA GLY A 149 -33.13 11.13 -5.12
C GLY A 149 -32.96 10.17 -6.29
N GLU A 150 -31.87 10.35 -7.03
CA GLU A 150 -31.53 9.54 -8.20
C GLU A 150 -31.27 8.09 -7.81
N LYS A 151 -31.83 7.15 -8.58
CA LYS A 151 -31.83 5.73 -8.21
C LYS A 151 -30.41 5.20 -8.11
N ASP A 152 -30.12 4.49 -7.00
CA ASP A 152 -28.83 3.86 -6.74
C ASP A 152 -27.64 4.84 -6.63
N TRP A 153 -27.87 6.16 -6.63
CA TRP A 153 -26.83 7.17 -6.43
C TRP A 153 -26.43 7.26 -4.96
N VAL A 154 -25.12 7.23 -4.66
CA VAL A 154 -24.63 7.30 -3.27
C VAL A 154 -24.42 8.75 -2.87
N TYR A 155 -25.28 9.24 -1.99
CA TYR A 155 -25.21 10.60 -1.44
C TYR A 155 -24.28 10.72 -0.24
N GLY A 156 -24.01 9.61 0.45
CA GLY A 156 -23.17 9.65 1.63
C GLY A 156 -23.00 8.31 2.31
N ILE A 157 -22.07 8.29 3.26
CA ILE A 157 -21.83 7.15 4.14
C ILE A 157 -21.91 7.62 5.58
N LEU A 158 -22.60 6.84 6.40
CA LEU A 158 -22.75 7.04 7.83
C LEU A 158 -21.93 6.01 8.61
N VAL A 159 -21.18 6.48 9.59
CA VAL A 159 -20.43 5.66 10.55
C VAL A 159 -20.85 6.06 11.95
N ARG A 160 -21.42 5.13 12.72
CA ARG A 160 -21.99 5.41 14.06
C ARG A 160 -22.96 6.61 14.06
N GLY A 161 -23.73 6.77 12.97
CA GLY A 161 -24.69 7.86 12.79
C GLY A 161 -24.09 9.21 12.37
N LYS A 162 -22.80 9.30 12.05
CA LYS A 162 -22.14 10.52 11.57
C LYS A 162 -21.75 10.36 10.10
N HIS A 163 -21.93 11.42 9.31
CA HIS A 163 -21.44 11.45 7.94
C HIS A 163 -19.91 11.46 7.92
N VAL A 164 -19.34 10.66 7.02
CA VAL A 164 -17.90 10.60 6.76
C VAL A 164 -17.61 11.04 5.35
N ALA A 165 -16.42 11.59 5.14
CA ALA A 165 -15.96 12.01 3.82
C ALA A 165 -14.94 11.01 3.24
N ALA A 166 -14.76 11.06 1.92
CA ALA A 166 -13.67 10.36 1.27
C ALA A 166 -12.33 10.78 1.88
N GLY A 167 -11.45 9.81 2.16
CA GLY A 167 -10.17 10.04 2.83
C GLY A 167 -10.21 9.92 4.36
N ASP A 168 -11.38 9.84 4.98
CA ASP A 168 -11.48 9.61 6.42
C ASP A 168 -10.98 8.21 6.79
N ARG A 169 -10.27 8.11 7.92
CA ARG A 169 -9.77 6.83 8.43
C ARG A 169 -10.82 6.19 9.33
N ILE A 170 -11.38 5.07 8.89
CA ILE A 170 -12.46 4.36 9.58
C ILE A 170 -11.98 2.99 10.06
N SER A 171 -12.39 2.60 11.26
CA SER A 171 -12.04 1.30 11.84
C SER A 171 -12.75 0.18 11.09
N ILE A 172 -12.06 -0.93 10.83
CA ILE A 172 -12.66 -2.12 10.20
C ILE A 172 -13.79 -2.76 11.03
N GLU A 173 -13.85 -2.42 12.32
CA GLU A 173 -14.89 -2.94 13.22
C GLU A 173 -16.21 -2.20 13.07
N ASP A 174 -16.17 -0.97 12.55
CA ASP A 174 -17.35 -0.13 12.40
C ASP A 174 -18.18 -0.55 11.18
N SER A 175 -19.50 -0.61 11.38
CA SER A 175 -20.43 -0.85 10.28
C SER A 175 -20.72 0.45 9.54
N LEU A 176 -20.52 0.44 8.21
CA LEU A 176 -20.84 1.53 7.30
C LEU A 176 -22.28 1.42 6.82
N ILE A 177 -23.06 2.49 6.91
CA ILE A 177 -24.39 2.57 6.32
C ILE A 177 -24.30 3.49 5.10
N ILE A 178 -24.61 2.95 3.92
CA ILE A 178 -24.60 3.71 2.67
C ILE A 178 -25.97 4.39 2.51
N GLN A 179 -25.97 5.70 2.26
CA GLN A 179 -27.16 6.44 1.89
C GLN A 179 -27.26 6.50 0.37
N ALA A 180 -28.28 5.84 -0.20
CA ALA A 180 -28.52 5.78 -1.63
C ALA A 180 -29.88 6.35 -2.02
N GLY A 181 -30.01 6.86 -3.24
CA GLY A 181 -31.30 7.35 -3.74
C GLY A 181 -32.27 6.21 -4.05
N ASN A 182 -33.54 6.38 -3.67
CA ASN A 182 -34.62 5.43 -3.95
C ASN A 182 -35.21 5.54 -5.37
N GLY A 183 -34.79 6.52 -6.17
CA GLY A 183 -35.36 6.78 -7.50
C GLY A 183 -36.69 7.52 -7.48
N MET A 184 -37.15 7.98 -6.31
CA MET A 184 -38.30 8.87 -6.20
C MET A 184 -37.78 10.31 -6.33
N ARG A 185 -38.18 10.99 -7.41
CA ARG A 185 -37.92 12.42 -7.60
C ARG A 185 -39.05 13.21 -6.99
N ASP A 186 -38.73 14.27 -6.25
CA ASP A 186 -39.74 15.24 -5.83
C ASP A 186 -40.37 15.88 -7.08
N GLU A 187 -41.69 16.10 -7.05
CA GLU A 187 -42.45 16.66 -8.18
C GLU A 187 -41.94 18.05 -8.63
N ALA A 188 -41.23 18.74 -7.73
CA ALA A 188 -40.59 20.03 -7.97
C ALA A 188 -39.39 20.00 -8.93
N ASP A 189 -38.77 18.83 -9.15
CA ASP A 189 -37.62 18.65 -10.06
C ASP A 189 -38.06 18.16 -11.47
N SER A 190 -39.37 18.23 -11.77
CA SER A 190 -39.87 17.97 -13.11
C SER A 190 -39.36 19.02 -14.09
N VAL A 191 -38.64 18.59 -15.13
CA VAL A 191 -38.15 19.46 -16.19
C VAL A 191 -39.36 19.97 -16.98
N ASN A 192 -39.65 21.27 -16.89
CA ASN A 192 -40.63 21.92 -17.74
C ASN A 192 -40.07 21.99 -19.17
N TYR A 193 -40.46 21.03 -20.01
CA TYR A 193 -40.17 21.07 -21.44
C TYR A 193 -41.00 22.19 -22.07
N ILE A 194 -40.41 23.38 -22.17
CA ILE A 194 -40.93 24.45 -23.00
C ILE A 194 -40.57 24.08 -24.44
N ASP A 195 -41.54 23.56 -25.18
CA ASP A 195 -41.39 23.34 -26.61
C ASP A 195 -41.19 24.71 -27.28
N PRO A 196 -40.08 24.95 -28.02
CA PRO A 196 -39.93 26.20 -28.76
C PRO A 196 -41.07 26.31 -29.76
N ALA A 197 -41.86 27.39 -29.67
CA ALA A 197 -42.94 27.66 -30.61
C ALA A 197 -42.37 27.78 -32.02
N TYR A 198 -42.59 26.76 -32.85
CA TYR A 198 -42.29 26.80 -34.27
C TYR A 198 -43.32 27.74 -34.93
N PRO A 199 -42.90 28.75 -35.70
CA PRO A 199 -43.85 29.55 -36.47
C PRO A 199 -44.56 28.61 -37.46
N GLU A 200 -45.89 28.58 -37.36
CA GLU A 200 -46.76 27.89 -38.30
C GLU A 200 -46.56 28.52 -39.68
N TYR A 201 -45.90 27.78 -40.59
CA TYR A 201 -45.72 28.21 -41.97
C TYR A 201 -47.10 28.26 -42.63
N ASN A 202 -47.60 29.48 -42.87
CA ASN A 202 -48.82 29.69 -43.63
C ASN A 202 -48.50 29.44 -45.11
N ASP A 203 -48.87 28.27 -45.61
CA ASP A 203 -48.65 27.83 -46.99
C ASP A 203 -49.61 28.54 -47.95
N ALA A 204 -49.37 29.83 -48.16
CA ALA A 204 -50.13 30.66 -49.07
C ALA A 204 -49.19 31.53 -49.91
N SER A 205 -48.49 30.92 -50.86
CA SER A 205 -48.04 31.59 -52.08
C SER A 205 -47.59 30.58 -53.14
N ASP A 206 -48.45 30.47 -54.15
CA ASP A 206 -48.17 30.32 -55.58
C ASP A 206 -47.50 29.04 -56.12
N GLU A 207 -48.26 28.45 -57.04
CA GLU A 207 -47.91 27.37 -57.94
C GLU A 207 -46.72 27.74 -58.84
N ASP A 208 -45.57 27.13 -58.60
CA ASP A 208 -44.55 26.94 -59.64
C ASP A 208 -44.08 25.48 -59.60
N VAL A 209 -44.83 24.61 -60.29
CA VAL A 209 -44.49 23.21 -60.45
C VAL A 209 -43.47 23.10 -61.58
N ASP A 210 -42.18 23.02 -61.25
CA ASP A 210 -41.13 22.78 -62.24
C ASP A 210 -41.30 21.40 -62.90
N GLN A 211 -41.50 21.39 -64.22
CA GLN A 211 -41.67 20.19 -65.03
C GLN A 211 -40.33 19.47 -65.24
N PHE A 212 -40.24 18.24 -64.72
CA PHE A 212 -39.09 17.34 -64.85
C PHE A 212 -38.67 17.10 -66.31
N VAL A 213 -37.36 17.04 -66.56
CA VAL A 213 -36.78 16.40 -67.75
C VAL A 213 -35.94 15.21 -67.30
N GLU A 214 -36.44 14.00 -67.52
CA GLU A 214 -35.66 12.77 -67.37
C GLU A 214 -34.70 12.62 -68.56
N VAL A 215 -33.40 12.63 -68.28
CA VAL A 215 -32.38 12.24 -69.26
C VAL A 215 -32.23 10.72 -69.18
N SER A 216 -32.73 10.02 -70.20
CA SER A 216 -32.57 8.57 -70.35
C SER A 216 -31.12 8.23 -70.71
N GLY A 217 -30.38 7.64 -69.77
CA GLY A 217 -29.13 6.92 -70.07
C GLY A 217 -29.45 5.54 -70.66
N PRO A 218 -28.60 4.98 -71.55
CA PRO A 218 -28.87 3.69 -72.18
C PRO A 218 -28.79 2.54 -71.17
N VAL A 219 -29.75 1.63 -71.30
CA VAL A 219 -29.92 0.38 -70.54
C VAL A 219 -29.14 -0.74 -71.24
N GLU A 220 -28.25 -1.43 -70.52
CA GLU A 220 -27.92 -2.85 -70.72
C GLU A 220 -28.04 -3.51 -69.34
N GLU A 221 -29.09 -4.29 -69.07
CA GLU A 221 -29.20 -5.74 -69.31
C GLU A 221 -28.26 -6.51 -68.37
N SER A 222 -28.68 -7.07 -67.23
CA SER A 222 -29.43 -8.34 -67.19
C SER A 222 -29.70 -8.84 -65.75
N ALA A 223 -30.85 -9.49 -65.58
CA ALA A 223 -31.15 -10.64 -64.70
C ALA A 223 -31.34 -10.50 -63.16
N LYS A 224 -32.58 -10.15 -62.78
CA LYS A 224 -33.56 -10.84 -61.89
C LYS A 224 -33.24 -12.30 -61.39
N PRO A 225 -33.99 -12.88 -60.40
CA PRO A 225 -34.04 -12.58 -58.95
C PRO A 225 -34.06 -13.87 -58.06
N ASN A 226 -33.96 -13.78 -56.72
CA ASN A 226 -34.84 -14.50 -55.75
C ASN A 226 -34.28 -14.62 -54.33
N GLN A 227 -35.13 -14.18 -53.39
CA GLN A 227 -35.64 -14.87 -52.19
C GLN A 227 -34.67 -15.67 -51.28
N MET A 228 -34.66 -15.24 -50.01
CA MET A 228 -34.45 -16.04 -48.77
C MET A 228 -35.13 -17.43 -48.85
N PRO A 229 -34.74 -18.50 -48.11
CA PRO A 229 -34.42 -18.45 -46.66
C PRO A 229 -33.50 -19.56 -46.06
N THR A 230 -33.26 -19.44 -44.74
CA THR A 230 -33.13 -20.53 -43.71
C THR A 230 -31.95 -21.51 -43.62
N LYS A 231 -31.52 -21.66 -42.35
CA LYS A 231 -31.04 -22.84 -41.60
C LYS A 231 -29.65 -23.44 -41.89
N GLY A 232 -28.91 -23.68 -40.81
CA GLY A 232 -27.92 -24.77 -40.75
C GLY A 232 -26.71 -24.47 -39.87
N GLU A 233 -26.62 -25.17 -38.73
CA GLU A 233 -25.45 -25.28 -37.86
C GLU A 233 -24.18 -25.70 -38.61
N THR A 234 -23.01 -25.24 -38.16
CA THR A 234 -21.83 -26.08 -37.88
C THR A 234 -20.71 -25.28 -37.21
N THR A 235 -20.16 -25.86 -36.15
CA THR A 235 -18.95 -25.47 -35.38
C THR A 235 -17.80 -26.43 -35.80
N PRO A 236 -16.57 -26.33 -35.28
CA PRO A 236 -15.52 -25.28 -35.31
C PRO A 236 -14.28 -25.72 -36.12
N ASP A 237 -13.36 -24.81 -36.50
CA ASP A 237 -11.90 -25.10 -36.34
C ASP A 237 -10.95 -23.90 -36.60
N ALA A 238 -9.85 -23.92 -35.84
CA ALA A 238 -8.50 -23.38 -36.02
C ALA A 238 -8.20 -21.94 -36.50
N GLN A 239 -7.75 -21.14 -35.52
CA GLN A 239 -6.50 -20.35 -35.45
C GLN A 239 -5.96 -19.61 -36.70
N LYS A 240 -5.88 -18.28 -36.60
CA LYS A 240 -4.64 -17.55 -36.91
C LYS A 240 -4.56 -16.20 -36.18
N GLU A 241 -3.50 -16.05 -35.38
CA GLU A 241 -3.09 -14.81 -34.73
C GLU A 241 -2.72 -13.72 -35.75
N THR A 242 -3.12 -12.46 -35.51
CA THR A 242 -2.42 -11.27 -36.03
C THR A 242 -2.70 -10.08 -35.08
N PRO A 243 -1.74 -9.18 -34.81
CA PRO A 243 -1.67 -8.42 -33.55
C PRO A 243 -2.45 -7.09 -33.56
N ALA A 244 -2.77 -6.64 -32.34
CA ALA A 244 -3.45 -5.37 -32.06
C ALA A 244 -2.65 -4.12 -32.51
N PRO A 245 -3.32 -3.06 -33.00
CA PRO A 245 -2.68 -1.78 -33.25
C PRO A 245 -2.42 -1.04 -31.92
N LYS A 246 -1.17 -0.61 -31.71
CA LYS A 246 -0.72 0.23 -30.59
C LYS A 246 -1.47 1.57 -30.60
N LYS A 247 -2.20 1.87 -29.53
CA LYS A 247 -2.63 3.25 -29.23
C LYS A 247 -1.58 3.93 -28.34
N SER A 248 -1.04 5.02 -28.87
CA SER A 248 -0.12 5.97 -28.24
C SER A 248 -0.79 6.69 -27.05
N TYR A 249 -0.12 6.69 -25.90
CA TYR A 249 -0.47 7.55 -24.76
C TYR A 249 0.04 8.99 -24.98
N PRO A 250 -0.73 10.03 -24.61
CA PRO A 250 -0.20 11.39 -24.54
C PRO A 250 0.78 11.55 -23.37
N LYS A 251 1.75 12.45 -23.59
CA LYS A 251 2.90 12.75 -22.74
C LYS A 251 2.45 13.40 -21.41
N ASN A 252 2.94 12.85 -20.30
CA ASN A 252 2.72 13.30 -18.93
C ASN A 252 3.22 14.75 -18.71
N PRO A 253 2.48 15.66 -18.04
CA PRO A 253 3.05 16.91 -17.55
C PRO A 253 3.95 16.66 -16.33
N GLN A 254 5.10 17.35 -16.28
CA GLN A 254 6.08 17.30 -15.20
C GLN A 254 5.49 17.74 -13.84
N PRO A 255 5.93 17.15 -12.71
CA PRO A 255 5.57 17.62 -11.38
C PRO A 255 6.14 19.01 -11.09
N ALA A 256 5.30 19.91 -10.58
CA ALA A 256 5.72 21.21 -10.08
C ALA A 256 6.69 21.08 -8.89
N GLU A 257 7.76 21.88 -8.89
CA GLU A 257 8.71 22.00 -7.78
C GLU A 257 8.03 22.46 -6.48
N PRO A 258 8.49 21.98 -5.31
CA PRO A 258 7.97 22.41 -4.02
C PRO A 258 8.39 23.85 -3.71
N ALA A 259 7.40 24.72 -3.45
CA ALA A 259 7.60 26.08 -3.00
C ALA A 259 8.41 26.13 -1.69
N THR A 260 9.43 26.97 -1.66
CA THR A 260 10.25 27.29 -0.49
C THR A 260 9.40 27.98 0.60
N PRO A 261 9.57 27.66 1.89
CA PRO A 261 8.81 28.29 2.95
C PRO A 261 9.22 29.76 3.13
N ARG A 262 8.23 30.65 3.02
CA ARG A 262 8.34 32.09 3.26
C ARG A 262 8.72 32.33 4.73
N LYS A 263 9.88 32.95 4.98
CA LYS A 263 10.29 33.41 6.32
C LYS A 263 9.20 34.31 6.92
N VAL A 264 8.58 33.86 8.01
CA VAL A 264 7.71 34.68 8.85
C VAL A 264 8.60 35.67 9.60
N LYS A 265 8.43 36.97 9.32
CA LYS A 265 9.01 38.06 10.14
C LYS A 265 8.35 38.01 11.53
N PRO A 266 9.11 38.07 12.64
CA PRO A 266 8.49 38.18 13.96
C PRO A 266 7.79 39.55 14.09
N SER A 267 6.53 39.52 14.53
CA SER A 267 5.77 40.69 14.92
C SER A 267 6.46 41.43 16.08
N PRO A 268 6.45 42.78 16.10
CA PRO A 268 7.09 43.54 17.17
C PRO A 268 6.35 43.34 18.51
N GLN A 269 7.11 43.03 19.55
CA GLN A 269 6.64 42.97 20.94
C GLN A 269 6.06 44.34 21.35
N LYS A 270 4.84 44.31 21.90
CA LYS A 270 4.26 45.45 22.63
C LYS A 270 5.12 45.74 23.85
N THR A 271 5.69 46.93 23.90
CA THR A 271 6.28 47.55 25.09
C THR A 271 5.22 47.67 26.19
N PRO A 272 5.51 47.34 27.46
CA PRO A 272 4.57 47.60 28.55
C PRO A 272 4.53 49.10 28.84
N VAL A 273 3.32 49.65 28.84
CA VAL A 273 3.01 51.03 29.25
C VAL A 273 3.32 51.17 30.74
N HIS A 274 4.29 52.02 31.05
CA HIS A 274 4.61 52.44 32.41
C HIS A 274 3.49 53.36 32.92
N THR A 275 2.69 52.89 33.87
CA THR A 275 1.82 53.76 34.67
C THR A 275 2.68 54.55 35.67
N PRO A 276 2.50 55.87 35.79
CA PRO A 276 3.14 56.63 36.85
C PRO A 276 2.36 56.42 38.17
N LYS A 277 3.14 56.16 39.22
CA LYS A 277 2.72 56.14 40.61
C LYS A 277 2.25 57.56 40.98
N LYS A 278 1.04 57.69 41.49
CA LYS A 278 0.54 58.94 42.09
C LYS A 278 0.55 58.76 43.60
N ASP A 279 1.12 59.75 44.26
CA ASP A 279 1.24 59.91 45.72
C ASP A 279 -0.09 59.78 46.47
#